data_AF-K6XWJ1-F1
#
_entry.id   AF-K6XWJ1-F1
#
_cell.length_a   1.000
_cell.length_b   1.000
_cell.length_c   1.000
_cell.angle_alpha   90.00
_cell.angle_beta   90.00
_cell.angle_gamma   90.00
#
_symmetry.space_group_name_H-M   'P 1'
#
loop_
_entity.id
_entity.type
_entity.pdbx_description
1 polymer ?
#
loop_
_entity_poly.entity_id
_entity_poly.type
_entity_poly.pdbx_seq_one_letter_code
_entity_poly.pdbx_strand_id
1 'polypeptide(L)'
;MITIGIGWLGTILYLLNHAYLSLITNWSPRVYYAGNLIAATLLIVNSVLVASWQAVVINGFWAVISLLLLMHIPLKNTPLSFRMMSLAVVFIWLAAFIGCFYDLELAIRIMGWSSALVFGAAYLLFCAQKLTQKTYLYLNVYAALALTPQLWLDRNYPVLTLEIIWALISIHGALRQPDNAHLID
;
A
#
# COMPACT_ATOMS: atom_id res chain seq x y z
N MET A 1 -8.28 -0.34 25.16
CA MET A 1 -7.40 -1.53 25.19
C MET A 1 -7.70 -2.50 24.04
N ILE A 2 -8.97 -2.90 23.80
CA ILE A 2 -9.33 -3.80 22.68
C ILE A 2 -8.98 -3.21 21.30
N THR A 3 -9.21 -1.90 21.10
CA THR A 3 -8.92 -1.19 19.85
C THR A 3 -7.43 -1.19 19.49
N ILE A 4 -6.56 -1.03 20.49
CA ILE A 4 -5.09 -1.10 20.34
C ILE A 4 -4.67 -2.52 19.91
N GLY A 5 -5.27 -3.56 20.49
CA GLY A 5 -4.93 -4.96 20.18
C GLY A 5 -5.26 -5.36 18.73
N ILE A 6 -6.40 -4.89 18.19
CA ILE A 6 -6.82 -5.19 16.81
C ILE A 6 -5.86 -4.58 15.79
N GLY A 7 -5.47 -3.31 15.98
CA GLY A 7 -4.53 -2.62 15.11
C GLY A 7 -3.18 -3.36 15.04
N TRP A 8 -2.59 -3.67 16.20
CA TRP A 8 -1.29 -4.37 16.24
C TRP A 8 -1.34 -5.78 15.68
N LEU A 9 -2.43 -6.52 15.93
CA LEU A 9 -2.62 -7.84 15.31
C LEU A 9 -2.66 -7.73 13.77
N GLY A 10 -3.40 -6.76 13.24
CA GLY A 10 -3.43 -6.49 11.80
C GLY A 10 -2.05 -6.15 11.24
N THR A 11 -1.31 -5.28 11.90
CA THR A 11 0.08 -4.91 11.53
C THR A 11 1.00 -6.12 11.49
N ILE A 12 1.00 -6.96 12.53
CA ILE A 12 1.85 -8.15 12.59
C ILE A 12 1.50 -9.12 11.46
N LEU A 13 0.20 -9.38 11.24
CA LEU A 13 -0.24 -10.28 10.16
C LEU A 13 0.20 -9.77 8.79
N TYR A 14 0.08 -8.48 8.52
CA TYR A 14 0.54 -7.90 7.27
C TYR A 14 2.04 -8.00 7.08
N LEU A 15 2.84 -7.70 8.11
CA LEU A 15 4.29 -7.81 8.02
C LEU A 15 4.73 -9.25 7.77
N LEU A 16 4.11 -10.22 8.46
CA LEU A 16 4.36 -11.63 8.20
C LEU A 16 3.96 -12.02 6.78
N ASN A 17 2.83 -11.52 6.27
CA ASN A 17 2.36 -11.81 4.93
C ASN A 17 3.24 -11.19 3.83
N HIS A 18 3.71 -9.96 4.06
CA HIS A 18 4.63 -9.26 3.18
C HIS A 18 6.02 -9.92 3.18
N ALA A 19 6.50 -10.32 4.36
CA ALA A 19 7.73 -11.10 4.50
C ALA A 19 7.59 -12.47 3.83
N TYR A 20 6.44 -13.14 3.94
CA TYR A 20 6.16 -14.41 3.25
C TYR A 20 6.32 -14.28 1.73
N LEU A 21 5.70 -13.26 1.12
CA LEU A 21 5.87 -12.98 -0.31
C LEU A 21 7.32 -12.62 -0.68
N SER A 22 8.02 -11.90 0.20
CA SER A 22 9.35 -11.37 -0.08
C SER A 22 10.48 -12.40 0.11
N LEU A 23 10.30 -13.37 1.00
CA LEU A 23 11.35 -14.30 1.43
C LEU A 23 11.14 -15.74 0.96
N ILE A 24 9.90 -16.15 0.67
CA ILE A 24 9.58 -17.53 0.27
C ILE A 24 9.38 -17.61 -1.24
N THR A 25 10.20 -18.42 -1.92
CA THR A 25 10.16 -18.59 -3.38
C THR A 25 8.92 -19.32 -3.87
N ASN A 26 8.47 -20.36 -3.15
CA ASN A 26 7.28 -21.16 -3.49
C ASN A 26 6.07 -20.76 -2.64
N TRP A 27 5.74 -19.47 -2.62
CA TRP A 27 4.60 -18.97 -1.86
C TRP A 27 3.27 -19.42 -2.47
N SER A 28 2.27 -19.66 -1.61
CA SER A 28 0.91 -20.02 -2.01
C SER A 28 0.06 -18.76 -2.15
N PRO A 29 -0.50 -18.48 -3.34
CA PRO A 29 -1.36 -17.31 -3.53
C PRO A 29 -2.57 -17.28 -2.61
N ARG A 30 -3.18 -18.44 -2.36
CA ARG A 30 -4.36 -18.55 -1.48
C ARG A 30 -4.03 -18.14 -0.04
N VAL A 31 -2.88 -18.58 0.48
CA VAL A 31 -2.43 -18.23 1.84
C VAL A 31 -2.15 -16.73 1.91
N TYR A 32 -1.43 -16.21 0.91
CA TYR A 32 -1.10 -14.79 0.85
C TYR A 32 -2.35 -13.90 0.83
N TYR A 33 -3.30 -14.15 -0.09
CA TYR A 33 -4.50 -13.30 -0.19
C TYR A 33 -5.43 -13.46 1.00
N ALA A 34 -5.54 -14.65 1.61
CA ALA A 34 -6.32 -14.84 2.83
C ALA A 34 -5.71 -14.07 4.01
N GLY A 35 -4.39 -14.17 4.21
CA GLY A 35 -3.68 -13.39 5.23
C GLY A 35 -3.83 -11.89 5.03
N ASN A 36 -3.74 -11.45 3.77
CA ASN A 36 -3.91 -10.05 3.38
C ASN A 36 -5.32 -9.54 3.70
N LEU A 37 -6.36 -10.31 3.35
CA LEU A 37 -7.76 -9.96 3.62
C LEU A 37 -8.05 -9.81 5.12
N ILE A 38 -7.55 -10.74 5.94
CA ILE A 38 -7.73 -10.70 7.39
C ILE A 38 -7.01 -9.46 7.97
N ALA A 39 -5.74 -9.28 7.64
CA ALA A 39 -4.95 -8.14 8.12
C ALA A 39 -5.58 -6.80 7.72
N ALA A 40 -5.96 -6.66 6.45
CA ALA A 40 -6.63 -5.48 5.90
C ALA A 40 -7.92 -5.17 6.68
N THR A 41 -8.76 -6.18 6.92
CA THR A 41 -10.04 -5.99 7.62
C THR A 41 -9.82 -5.50 9.06
N LEU A 42 -8.85 -6.05 9.78
CA LEU A 42 -8.49 -5.58 11.13
C LEU A 42 -8.03 -4.13 11.11
N LEU A 43 -7.18 -3.76 10.15
CA LEU A 43 -6.67 -2.39 10.03
C LEU A 43 -7.71 -1.39 9.53
N ILE A 44 -8.70 -1.79 8.74
CA ILE A 44 -9.87 -0.96 8.40
C ILE A 44 -10.61 -0.59 9.68
N VAL A 45 -10.97 -1.58 10.50
CA VAL A 45 -11.70 -1.35 11.76
C VAL A 45 -10.90 -0.42 12.67
N ASN A 46 -9.62 -0.69 12.87
CA ASN A 46 -8.75 0.18 13.67
C ASN A 46 -8.67 1.62 13.11
N SER A 47 -8.49 1.76 11.79
CA SER A 47 -8.28 3.07 11.16
C SER A 47 -9.55 3.92 11.11
N VAL A 48 -10.74 3.31 10.98
CA VAL A 48 -12.02 4.01 11.10
C VAL A 48 -12.17 4.63 12.49
N LEU A 49 -11.78 3.90 13.55
CA LEU A 49 -11.91 4.38 14.94
C LEU A 49 -11.03 5.60 15.25
N VAL A 50 -9.92 5.77 14.53
CA VAL A 50 -9.02 6.93 14.67
C VAL A 50 -9.17 7.93 13.51
N ALA A 51 -10.23 7.80 12.71
CA ALA A 51 -10.53 8.66 11.54
C ALA A 51 -9.38 8.78 10.52
N SER A 52 -8.55 7.74 10.40
CA SER A 52 -7.41 7.69 9.47
C SER A 52 -7.87 7.18 8.09
N TRP A 53 -8.52 8.04 7.32
CA TRP A 53 -9.25 7.66 6.12
C TRP A 53 -8.38 7.15 4.98
N GLN A 54 -7.15 7.65 4.84
CA GLN A 54 -6.20 7.17 3.84
C GLN A 54 -5.85 5.70 4.10
N ALA A 55 -5.60 5.34 5.35
CA ALA A 55 -5.37 3.96 5.76
C ALA A 55 -6.62 3.09 5.53
N VAL A 56 -7.82 3.61 5.82
CA VAL A 56 -9.09 2.90 5.53
C VAL A 56 -9.21 2.58 4.03
N VAL A 57 -8.94 3.56 3.16
CA VAL A 57 -9.05 3.38 1.70
C VAL A 57 -8.02 2.39 1.18
N ILE A 58 -6.75 2.50 1.60
CA ILE A 58 -5.69 1.56 1.21
C ILE A 58 -6.06 0.13 1.58
N ASN A 59 -6.42 -0.08 2.84
CA ASN A 59 -6.76 -1.41 3.34
C ASN A 59 -8.05 -1.93 2.74
N GLY A 60 -9.06 -1.08 2.55
CA GLY A 60 -10.30 -1.43 1.85
C GLY A 60 -10.03 -1.91 0.43
N PHE A 61 -9.16 -1.20 -0.30
CA PHE A 61 -8.77 -1.59 -1.64
C PHE A 61 -8.06 -2.94 -1.66
N TRP A 62 -7.07 -3.14 -0.77
CA TRP A 62 -6.35 -4.42 -0.68
C TRP A 62 -7.25 -5.59 -0.27
N ALA A 63 -8.21 -5.37 0.64
CA ALA A 63 -9.21 -6.35 1.01
C ALA A 63 -10.06 -6.76 -0.21
N VAL A 64 -10.55 -5.80 -0.98
CA VAL A 64 -11.33 -6.06 -2.21
C VAL A 64 -10.53 -6.87 -3.22
N ILE A 65 -9.30 -6.45 -3.53
CA ILE A 65 -8.45 -7.18 -4.49
C ILE A 65 -8.15 -8.59 -4.00
N SER A 66 -7.85 -8.76 -2.71
CA SER A 66 -7.60 -10.08 -2.12
C SER A 66 -8.82 -10.99 -2.21
N LEU A 67 -10.02 -10.45 -1.95
CA LEU A 67 -11.27 -11.19 -2.08
C LEU A 67 -11.54 -11.60 -3.54
N LEU A 68 -11.38 -10.69 -4.50
CA LEU A 68 -11.55 -10.99 -5.92
C LEU A 68 -10.62 -12.13 -6.38
N LEU A 69 -9.35 -12.11 -5.94
CA LEU A 69 -8.36 -13.13 -6.30
C LEU A 69 -8.64 -14.48 -5.61
N LEU A 70 -9.15 -14.47 -4.37
CA LEU A 70 -9.64 -15.68 -3.71
C LEU A 70 -10.86 -16.28 -4.41
N MET A 71 -11.68 -15.45 -5.07
CA MET A 71 -12.79 -15.87 -5.93
C MET A 71 -12.36 -16.22 -7.36
N HIS A 72 -11.05 -16.25 -7.64
CA HIS A 72 -10.48 -16.53 -8.97
C HIS A 72 -10.91 -15.56 -10.07
N ILE A 73 -11.26 -14.32 -9.73
CA ILE A 73 -11.61 -13.28 -10.70
C ILE A 73 -10.31 -12.68 -11.29
N PRO A 74 -10.11 -12.76 -12.61
CA PRO A 74 -8.88 -12.27 -13.24
C PRO A 74 -8.83 -10.74 -13.28
N LEU A 75 -7.68 -10.16 -12.93
CA LEU A 75 -7.47 -8.69 -12.91
C LEU A 75 -6.69 -8.15 -14.12
N LYS A 76 -6.28 -9.04 -15.04
CA LYS A 76 -5.40 -8.71 -16.19
C LYS A 76 -5.97 -7.62 -17.10
N ASN A 77 -7.29 -7.51 -17.19
CA ASN A 77 -7.99 -6.58 -18.09
C ASN A 77 -8.25 -5.20 -17.48
N THR A 78 -7.57 -4.84 -16.39
CA THR A 78 -7.70 -3.48 -15.82
C THR A 78 -7.34 -2.41 -16.86
N PRO A 79 -8.15 -1.35 -17.04
CA PRO A 79 -7.82 -0.25 -17.95
C PRO A 79 -6.69 0.64 -17.40
N LEU A 80 -6.34 0.50 -16.12
CA LEU A 80 -5.29 1.28 -15.50
C LEU A 80 -3.93 0.94 -16.15
N SER A 81 -3.14 1.99 -16.43
CA SER A 81 -1.77 1.89 -16.89
C SER A 81 -0.82 2.60 -15.92
N PHE A 82 0.46 2.24 -15.98
CA PHE A 82 1.49 2.93 -15.19
C PHE A 82 1.54 4.43 -15.50
N ARG A 83 1.42 4.81 -16.78
CA ARG A 83 1.40 6.22 -17.21
C ARG A 83 0.26 7.01 -16.58
N MET A 84 -0.95 6.46 -16.54
CA MET A 84 -2.11 7.10 -15.90
C MET A 84 -1.88 7.31 -14.40
N MET A 85 -1.34 6.30 -13.72
CA MET A 85 -0.98 6.41 -12.30
C MET A 85 0.09 7.50 -12.09
N SER A 86 1.17 7.50 -12.87
CA SER A 86 2.24 8.50 -12.74
C SER A 86 1.75 9.93 -12.98
N LEU A 87 0.91 10.15 -14.01
CA LEU A 87 0.31 11.47 -14.26
C LEU A 87 -0.56 11.93 -13.08
N ALA A 88 -1.39 11.05 -12.53
CA ALA A 88 -2.20 11.36 -11.35
C ALA A 88 -1.32 11.72 -10.13
N VAL A 89 -0.21 11.00 -9.91
CA VAL A 89 0.76 11.32 -8.86
C VAL A 89 1.38 12.70 -9.06
N VAL A 90 1.78 13.07 -10.29
CA VAL A 90 2.32 14.40 -10.60
C VAL A 90 1.32 15.51 -10.25
N PHE A 91 0.05 15.35 -10.62
CA PHE A 91 -0.98 16.34 -10.27
C PHE A 91 -1.18 16.46 -8.75
N ILE A 92 -1.14 15.35 -8.01
CA ILE A 92 -1.23 15.37 -6.55
C ILE A 92 -0.01 16.06 -5.93
N TRP A 93 1.20 15.82 -6.44
CA TRP A 93 2.40 16.53 -5.99
C TRP A 93 2.34 18.03 -6.25
N LEU A 94 1.83 18.46 -7.42
CA LEU A 94 1.62 19.88 -7.71
C LEU A 94 0.60 20.49 -6.74
N ALA A 95 -0.51 19.78 -6.46
CA ALA A 95 -1.50 20.21 -5.48
C ALA A 95 -0.92 20.30 -4.06
N ALA A 96 -0.08 19.33 -3.65
CA ALA A 96 0.59 19.33 -2.35
C ALA A 96 1.57 20.51 -2.23
N PHE A 97 2.35 20.76 -3.29
CA PHE A 97 3.29 21.88 -3.36
C PHE A 97 2.57 23.23 -3.22
N ILE A 98 1.46 23.41 -3.95
CA ILE A 98 0.61 24.60 -3.80
C ILE A 98 0.06 24.66 -2.36
N GLY A 99 -0.43 23.54 -1.84
CA GLY A 99 -0.95 23.41 -0.46
C GLY A 99 0.04 23.87 0.60
N CYS A 100 1.35 23.62 0.43
CA CYS A 100 2.39 24.05 1.37
C CYS A 100 2.43 25.57 1.59
N PHE A 101 1.99 26.38 0.62
CA PHE A 101 1.93 27.84 0.74
C PHE A 101 0.70 28.33 1.53
N TYR A 102 -0.27 27.45 1.79
CA TYR A 102 -1.49 27.76 2.54
C TYR A 102 -1.47 27.14 3.92
N ASP A 103 -1.21 25.84 4.00
CA ASP A 103 -1.26 25.05 5.23
C ASP A 103 -0.45 23.76 5.07
N LEU A 104 0.50 23.53 5.97
CA LEU A 104 1.33 22.32 5.97
C LEU A 104 0.50 21.06 6.23
N GLU A 105 -0.51 21.12 7.10
CA GLU A 105 -1.38 19.95 7.36
C GLU A 105 -2.20 19.57 6.12
N LEU A 106 -2.69 20.57 5.38
CA LEU A 106 -3.33 20.34 4.08
C LEU A 106 -2.38 19.64 3.10
N ALA A 107 -1.13 20.11 2.98
CA ALA A 107 -0.13 19.47 2.12
C ALA A 107 0.15 18.03 2.52
N ILE A 108 0.32 17.76 3.83
CA ILE A 108 0.47 16.41 4.38
C ILE A 108 -0.73 15.53 4.02
N ARG A 109 -1.95 16.06 4.15
CA ARG A 109 -3.18 15.32 3.82
C ARG A 109 -3.25 14.95 2.35
N ILE A 110 -2.86 15.88 1.45
CA ILE A 110 -2.78 15.64 0.00
C ILE A 110 -1.73 14.56 -0.30
N MET A 111 -0.57 14.60 0.36
CA MET A 111 0.45 13.54 0.25
C MET A 111 -0.02 12.19 0.80
N GLY A 112 -0.81 12.17 1.87
CA GLY A 112 -1.46 10.95 2.35
C GLY A 112 -2.37 10.32 1.27
N TRP A 113 -3.10 11.14 0.51
CA TRP A 113 -3.92 10.65 -0.61
C TRP A 113 -3.08 10.21 -1.82
N SER A 114 -1.90 10.80 -2.04
CA SER A 114 -0.97 10.30 -3.06
C SER A 114 -0.49 8.90 -2.73
N SER A 115 -0.20 8.62 -1.46
CA SER A 115 0.10 7.27 -0.99
C SER A 115 -1.05 6.30 -1.26
N ALA A 116 -2.29 6.68 -0.90
CA ALA A 116 -3.44 5.82 -1.13
C ALA A 116 -3.64 5.46 -2.59
N LEU A 117 -3.47 6.44 -3.49
CA LEU A 117 -3.48 6.22 -4.93
C LEU A 117 -2.38 5.23 -5.35
N VAL A 118 -1.13 5.46 -4.92
CA VAL A 118 -0.01 4.63 -5.36
C VAL A 118 -0.08 3.22 -4.80
N PHE A 119 -0.42 3.03 -3.53
CA PHE A 119 -0.60 1.69 -2.97
C PHE A 119 -1.69 0.91 -3.70
N GLY A 120 -2.84 1.54 -3.98
CA GLY A 120 -3.93 0.90 -4.70
C GLY A 120 -3.54 0.57 -6.15
N ALA A 121 -3.06 1.57 -6.89
CA ALA A 121 -2.70 1.41 -8.29
C ALA A 121 -1.53 0.43 -8.49
N ALA A 122 -0.47 0.52 -7.68
CA ALA A 122 0.68 -0.38 -7.76
C ALA A 122 0.28 -1.82 -7.47
N TYR A 123 -0.56 -2.06 -6.45
CA TYR A 123 -1.04 -3.40 -6.12
C TYR A 123 -1.90 -3.99 -7.26
N LEU A 124 -2.84 -3.21 -7.79
CA LEU A 124 -3.66 -3.64 -8.92
C LEU A 124 -2.82 -3.95 -10.17
N LEU A 125 -1.89 -3.06 -10.53
CA LEU A 125 -1.04 -3.25 -11.69
C LEU A 125 -0.09 -4.45 -11.52
N PHE A 126 0.43 -4.67 -10.31
CA PHE A 126 1.24 -5.84 -9.99
C PHE A 126 0.41 -7.14 -10.11
N CYS A 127 -0.78 -7.20 -9.52
CA CYS A 127 -1.68 -8.36 -9.66
C CYS A 127 -2.13 -8.58 -11.12
N ALA A 128 -2.22 -7.51 -11.92
CA ALA A 128 -2.52 -7.58 -13.34
C ALA A 128 -1.30 -7.94 -14.22
N GLN A 129 -0.12 -8.19 -13.62
CA GLN A 129 1.14 -8.47 -14.31
C GLN A 129 1.64 -7.32 -15.22
N LYS A 130 1.25 -6.08 -14.91
CA LYS A 130 1.68 -4.86 -15.62
C LYS A 130 2.86 -4.14 -14.95
N LEU A 131 3.35 -4.67 -13.83
CA LEU A 131 4.52 -4.16 -13.13
C LEU A 131 5.50 -5.29 -12.86
N THR A 132 6.78 -4.98 -13.01
CA THR A 132 7.84 -5.83 -12.45
C THR A 132 7.76 -5.79 -10.93
N GLN A 133 8.24 -6.85 -10.29
CA GLN A 133 8.30 -6.92 -8.83
C GLN A 133 9.20 -5.79 -8.26
N LYS A 134 10.31 -5.45 -8.93
CA LYS A 134 11.20 -4.35 -8.52
C LYS A 134 10.50 -2.99 -8.55
N THR A 135 9.80 -2.67 -9.65
CA THR A 135 9.02 -1.41 -9.75
C THR A 135 7.91 -1.36 -8.70
N TYR A 136 7.21 -2.47 -8.48
CA TYR A 136 6.20 -2.57 -7.43
C TYR A 136 6.79 -2.24 -6.05
N LEU A 137 7.97 -2.77 -5.71
CA LEU A 137 8.62 -2.49 -4.43
C LEU A 137 9.02 -1.01 -4.28
N TYR A 138 9.56 -0.36 -5.31
CA TYR A 138 9.86 1.09 -5.25
C TYR A 138 8.61 1.94 -5.03
N LEU A 139 7.48 1.59 -5.68
CA LEU A 139 6.22 2.28 -5.46
C LEU A 139 5.70 2.08 -4.03
N ASN A 140 5.89 0.89 -3.45
CA ASN A 140 5.56 0.62 -2.04
C ASN A 140 6.42 1.46 -1.10
N VAL A 141 7.73 1.61 -1.36
CA VAL A 141 8.59 2.49 -0.55
C VAL A 141 8.08 3.92 -0.56
N TYR A 142 7.80 4.46 -1.75
CA TYR A 142 7.23 5.79 -1.87
C TYR A 142 5.91 5.93 -1.09
N ALA A 143 4.95 5.03 -1.35
CA ALA A 143 3.62 5.12 -0.76
C ALA A 143 3.67 5.00 0.76
N ALA A 144 4.45 4.06 1.29
CA ALA A 144 4.64 3.89 2.72
C ALA A 144 5.18 5.18 3.37
N LEU A 145 6.28 5.72 2.84
CA LEU A 145 6.91 6.92 3.39
C LEU A 145 6.02 8.16 3.27
N ALA A 146 5.34 8.34 2.13
CA ALA A 146 4.43 9.47 1.91
C ALA A 146 3.23 9.47 2.86
N LEU A 147 2.80 8.30 3.34
CA LEU A 147 1.70 8.16 4.29
C LEU A 147 2.10 8.48 5.73
N THR A 148 3.37 8.25 6.11
CA THR A 148 3.82 8.32 7.51
C THR A 148 3.49 9.63 8.24
N PRO A 149 3.64 10.84 7.65
CA PRO A 149 3.34 12.06 8.38
C PRO A 149 1.84 12.18 8.69
N GLN A 150 0.97 11.75 7.77
CA GLN A 150 -0.47 11.74 8.00
C GLN A 150 -0.85 10.76 9.11
N LEU A 151 -0.27 9.55 9.12
CA LEU A 151 -0.55 8.55 10.17
C LEU A 151 -0.10 9.02 11.56
N TRP A 152 0.96 9.81 11.61
CA TRP A 152 1.40 10.47 12.85
C TRP A 152 0.35 11.46 13.36
N LEU A 153 -0.17 12.33 12.48
CA LEU A 153 -1.24 13.27 12.83
C LEU A 153 -2.52 12.55 13.28
N ASP A 154 -2.89 11.47 12.60
CA ASP A 154 -4.05 10.64 12.94
C ASP A 154 -3.85 9.79 14.21
N ARG A 155 -2.62 9.75 14.75
CA ARG A 155 -2.21 8.85 15.86
C ARG A 155 -2.47 7.38 15.57
N ASN A 156 -2.41 6.98 14.30
CA ASN A 156 -2.61 5.60 13.86
C ASN A 156 -1.30 4.80 13.96
N TYR A 157 -0.80 4.64 15.19
CA TYR A 157 0.52 4.03 15.43
C TYR A 157 0.69 2.61 14.87
N PRO A 158 -0.30 1.70 14.92
CA PRO A 158 -0.15 0.39 14.32
C PRO A 158 0.16 0.45 12.82
N VAL A 159 -0.56 1.30 12.07
CA VAL A 159 -0.33 1.47 10.64
C VAL A 159 0.96 2.26 10.39
N LEU A 160 1.27 3.26 11.23
CA LEU A 160 2.56 3.97 11.12
C LEU A 160 3.76 3.01 11.22
N THR A 161 3.75 2.12 12.22
CA THR A 161 4.81 1.13 12.41
C THR A 161 4.83 0.11 11.27
N LEU A 162 3.65 -0.30 10.78
CA LEU A 162 3.53 -1.13 9.58
C LEU A 162 4.28 -0.47 8.41
N GLU A 163 3.96 0.78 8.08
CA GLU A 163 4.52 1.46 6.90
C GLU A 163 6.04 1.63 6.99
N ILE A 164 6.57 1.97 8.17
CA ILE A 164 8.02 2.09 8.36
C ILE A 164 8.73 0.75 8.07
N ILE A 165 8.23 -0.34 8.65
CA ILE A 165 8.83 -1.66 8.45
C ILE A 165 8.59 -2.15 7.01
N TRP A 166 7.42 -1.89 6.44
CA TRP A 166 7.06 -2.24 5.06
C TRP A 166 7.99 -1.55 4.06
N ALA A 167 8.31 -0.26 4.26
CA ALA A 167 9.27 0.47 3.46
C ALA A 167 10.67 -0.18 3.54
N LEU A 168 11.14 -0.55 4.74
CA LEU A 168 12.43 -1.20 4.92
C LEU A 168 12.51 -2.55 4.22
N ILE A 169 11.47 -3.39 4.35
CA ILE A 169 11.38 -4.68 3.64
C ILE A 169 11.38 -4.46 2.13
N SER A 170 10.63 -3.45 1.66
CA SER A 170 10.54 -3.12 0.23
C SER A 170 11.87 -2.62 -0.35
N ILE A 171 12.61 -1.76 0.37
CA ILE A 171 13.96 -1.33 -0.02
C ILE A 171 14.88 -2.54 -0.14
N HIS A 172 14.92 -3.39 0.89
CA HIS A 172 15.78 -4.58 0.90
C HIS A 172 15.44 -5.56 -0.23
N GLY A 173 14.15 -5.77 -0.49
CA GLY A 173 13.67 -6.60 -1.59
C GLY A 173 14.05 -6.04 -2.96
N ALA A 174 13.89 -4.72 -3.17
CA ALA A 174 14.17 -4.07 -4.44
C ALA A 174 15.68 -4.11 -4.79
N LEU A 175 16.56 -3.97 -3.81
CA LEU A 175 18.01 -4.02 -3.98
C LEU A 175 18.52 -5.42 -4.36
N ARG A 176 17.80 -6.48 -4.00
CA ARG A 176 18.18 -7.86 -4.28
C ARG A 176 17.62 -8.41 -5.60
N GLN A 177 16.68 -7.71 -6.23
CA GLN A 177 16.08 -8.19 -7.46
C GLN A 177 16.88 -7.80 -8.69
N PRO A 178 17.15 -8.75 -9.60
CA PRO A 178 17.80 -8.45 -10.86
C PRO A 178 16.92 -7.52 -11.69
N ASP A 179 17.55 -6.63 -12.46
CA ASP A 179 16.85 -5.79 -13.43
C ASP A 179 16.32 -6.66 -14.56
N ASN A 180 15.08 -7.13 -14.40
CA ASN A 180 14.36 -7.74 -15.49
C ASN A 180 13.92 -6.62 -16.44
N ALA A 181 14.75 -6.37 -17.46
CA ALA A 181 14.48 -5.44 -18.56
C ALA A 181 13.35 -6.01 -19.45
N HIS A 182 12.13 -6.09 -18.92
CA HIS A 182 10.94 -6.36 -19.72
C HIS A 182 9.97 -5.18 -19.61
N LEU A 183 9.94 -4.45 -20.74
CA LEU A 183 8.93 -3.53 -21.27
C LEU A 183 7.96 -2.95 -20.22
N ILE A 184 8.30 -1.75 -19.77
CA ILE A 184 7.30 -0.80 -19.28
C ILE A 184 6.60 -0.27 -20.55
N ASP A 185 5.30 -0.53 -20.69
CA ASP A 185 4.46 -0.10 -21.83
C ASP A 185 4.71 1.34 -22.32
#